data_AF-A0A534LYZ0-F1
#
_entry.id   AF-A0A534LYZ0-F1
#
_cell.length_a   1.000
_cell.length_b   1.000
_cell.length_c   1.000
_cell.angle_alpha   90.00
_cell.angle_beta   90.00
_cell.angle_gamma   90.00
#
_symmetry.space_group_name_H-M   'P 1'
#
loop_
_entity.id
_entity.type
_entity.pdbx_description
1 polymer ?
#
loop_
_entity_poly.entity_id
_entity_poly.type
_entity_poly.pdbx_seq_one_letter_code
_entity_poly.pdbx_strand_id
1 'polypeptide(L)'
;MQFAKVVEVYDKIEATTKRLEMTDLLMRLLRLTPLEDLDKVVYLTQGRIHPDYMGIELGLAEKMVLRVLMHATGLDESKVNRMWKDQGDLGLVAEDAISGRRQKPLESTPLTVAKVYENLDAIARESGEGSQERKVRLLSDLLGTATPREAKYIVRMVVGKMRLGVADMTIVDALALTFATKADRDRVERAYNVSSDLGEVARVISTKGLKGLDEIRLKLFRPIRAMLAERLETLEEIFTRMRKAALEYKYDGLRVQAHVSRTKIELFSRHL
;
A
#
# COMPACT_ATOMS: atom_id res chain seq x y z
N MET A 1 -14.37 3.51 -10.06
CA MET A 1 -13.61 2.87 -11.17
C MET A 1 -13.64 1.35 -11.03
N GLN A 2 -13.65 0.60 -12.14
CA GLN A 2 -13.48 -0.86 -12.14
C GLN A 2 -12.06 -1.24 -11.72
N PHE A 3 -11.91 -2.26 -10.87
CA PHE A 3 -10.63 -2.71 -10.35
C PHE A 3 -9.75 -3.36 -11.44
N ALA A 4 -10.35 -4.04 -12.41
CA ALA A 4 -9.65 -4.56 -13.59
C ALA A 4 -8.76 -3.52 -14.30
N LYS A 5 -9.16 -2.25 -14.37
CA LYS A 5 -8.34 -1.18 -14.97
C LYS A 5 -7.06 -0.87 -14.18
N VAL A 6 -7.12 -1.02 -12.85
CA VAL A 6 -5.92 -0.91 -11.99
C VAL A 6 -4.99 -2.08 -12.28
N VAL A 7 -5.56 -3.29 -12.30
CA VAL A 7 -4.85 -4.55 -12.52
C VAL A 7 -4.12 -4.58 -13.87
N GLU A 8 -4.73 -4.06 -14.93
CA GLU A 8 -4.06 -3.91 -16.23
C GLU A 8 -2.80 -3.06 -16.19
N VAL A 9 -2.77 -2.04 -15.32
CA VAL A 9 -1.56 -1.23 -15.13
C VAL A 9 -0.56 -1.94 -14.23
N TYR A 10 -1.03 -2.63 -13.18
CA TYR A 10 -0.16 -3.43 -12.31
C TYR A 10 0.59 -4.51 -13.09
N ASP A 11 -0.05 -5.18 -14.04
CA ASP A 11 0.61 -6.18 -14.90
C ASP A 11 1.75 -5.56 -15.71
N LYS A 12 1.58 -4.31 -16.17
CA LYS A 12 2.63 -3.58 -16.90
C LYS A 12 3.76 -3.14 -15.97
N ILE A 13 3.43 -2.72 -14.75
CA ILE A 13 4.40 -2.34 -13.74
C ILE A 13 5.25 -3.55 -13.33
N GLU A 14 4.62 -4.70 -13.06
CA GLU A 14 5.33 -5.95 -12.72
C GLU A 14 6.24 -6.43 -13.86
N ALA A 15 5.89 -6.14 -15.11
CA ALA A 15 6.69 -6.52 -16.28
C ALA A 15 7.93 -5.63 -16.53
N THR A 16 8.10 -4.52 -15.81
CA THR A 16 9.26 -3.63 -15.97
C THR A 16 10.11 -3.53 -14.71
N THR A 17 11.41 -3.34 -14.89
CA THR A 17 12.37 -3.04 -13.83
C THR A 17 12.85 -1.58 -13.88
N LYS A 18 12.41 -0.82 -14.88
CA LYS A 18 12.89 0.55 -15.11
C LYS A 18 12.05 1.54 -14.31
N ARG A 19 12.69 2.26 -13.39
CA ARG A 19 12.01 3.24 -12.52
C ARG A 19 11.23 4.30 -13.28
N LEU A 20 11.78 4.85 -14.37
CA LEU A 20 11.09 5.86 -15.19
C LEU A 20 9.83 5.32 -15.86
N GLU A 21 9.88 4.07 -16.32
CA GLU A 21 8.73 3.40 -16.94
C GLU A 21 7.64 3.09 -15.89
N MET A 22 8.04 2.62 -14.69
CA MET A 22 7.11 2.47 -13.56
C MET A 22 6.44 3.80 -13.21
N THR A 23 7.20 4.90 -13.14
CA THR A 23 6.63 6.24 -12.87
C THR A 23 5.62 6.64 -13.94
N ASP A 24 5.91 6.43 -15.24
CA ASP A 24 4.96 6.74 -16.32
C ASP A 24 3.68 5.91 -16.26
N LEU A 25 3.80 4.60 -15.98
CA LEU A 25 2.65 3.72 -15.78
C LEU A 25 1.80 4.15 -14.58
N LEU A 26 2.42 4.54 -13.47
CA LEU A 26 1.71 5.10 -12.32
C LEU A 26 1.03 6.41 -12.66
N MET A 27 1.68 7.32 -13.38
CA MET A 27 1.05 8.56 -13.84
C MET A 27 -0.19 8.28 -14.70
N ARG A 28 -0.10 7.31 -15.62
CA ARG A 28 -1.24 6.86 -16.41
C ARG A 28 -2.37 6.33 -15.52
N LEU A 29 -2.07 5.49 -14.54
CA LEU A 29 -3.06 4.98 -13.58
C LEU A 29 -3.75 6.12 -12.84
N LEU A 30 -2.98 7.06 -12.29
CA LEU A 30 -3.50 8.20 -11.53
C LEU A 30 -4.39 9.11 -12.39
N ARG A 31 -4.03 9.36 -13.66
CA ARG A 31 -4.86 10.14 -14.60
C ARG A 31 -6.19 9.47 -14.95
N LEU A 32 -6.21 8.14 -15.00
CA LEU A 32 -7.42 7.36 -15.29
C LEU A 32 -8.32 7.19 -14.06
N THR A 33 -7.80 7.46 -12.87
CA THR A 33 -8.49 7.24 -11.60
C THR A 33 -9.42 8.42 -11.29
N PRO A 34 -10.74 8.19 -11.10
CA PRO A 34 -11.64 9.21 -10.57
C PRO A 34 -11.15 9.76 -9.23
N LEU A 35 -11.34 11.06 -9.00
CA LEU A 35 -10.82 11.75 -7.82
C LEU A 35 -11.30 11.15 -6.47
N GLU A 36 -12.49 10.55 -6.46
CA GLU A 36 -13.09 9.84 -5.31
C GLU A 36 -12.44 8.48 -4.99
N ASP A 37 -11.74 7.89 -5.94
CA ASP A 37 -11.02 6.61 -5.79
C ASP A 37 -9.50 6.82 -5.62
N LEU A 38 -9.00 8.05 -5.78
CA LEU A 38 -7.55 8.33 -5.88
C LEU A 38 -6.77 7.87 -4.65
N ASP A 39 -7.30 8.12 -3.45
CA ASP A 39 -6.69 7.71 -2.19
C ASP A 39 -6.64 6.18 -2.06
N LYS A 40 -7.74 5.51 -2.43
CA LYS A 40 -7.83 4.04 -2.43
C LYS A 40 -6.85 3.42 -3.41
N VAL A 41 -6.75 3.93 -4.63
CA VAL A 41 -5.76 3.44 -5.62
C VAL A 41 -4.34 3.61 -5.10
N VAL A 42 -4.02 4.74 -4.46
CA VAL A 42 -2.70 4.96 -3.87
C VAL A 42 -2.39 3.92 -2.77
N TYR A 43 -3.31 3.70 -1.83
CA TYR A 43 -3.13 2.65 -0.80
C TYR A 43 -2.99 1.25 -1.40
N LEU A 44 -3.89 0.87 -2.31
CA LEU A 44 -3.84 -0.45 -2.95
C LEU A 44 -2.56 -0.65 -3.76
N THR A 45 -2.01 0.41 -4.38
CA THR A 45 -0.74 0.35 -5.11
C THR A 45 0.43 0.05 -4.17
N GLN A 46 0.38 0.56 -2.94
CA GLN A 46 1.34 0.25 -1.88
C GLN A 46 1.13 -1.13 -1.26
N GLY A 47 0.02 -1.80 -1.57
CA GLY A 47 -0.37 -3.05 -0.90
C GLY A 47 -0.88 -2.85 0.52
N ARG A 48 -1.44 -1.67 0.81
CA ARG A 48 -1.91 -1.28 2.13
C ARG A 48 -3.36 -0.80 2.03
N ILE A 49 -4.01 -0.63 3.18
CA ILE A 49 -5.32 0.05 3.28
C ILE A 49 -5.27 1.28 4.19
N HIS A 50 -4.29 1.35 5.09
CA HIS A 50 -4.04 2.46 6.02
C HIS A 50 -2.54 2.78 6.06
N PRO A 51 -2.15 3.96 6.56
CA PRO A 51 -0.74 4.24 6.85
C PRO A 51 -0.22 3.37 8.01
N ASP A 52 1.06 3.00 7.94
CA ASP A 52 1.70 2.03 8.86
C ASP A 52 1.53 2.39 10.35
N TYR A 53 1.61 3.69 10.66
CA TYR A 53 1.54 4.18 12.03
C TYR A 53 0.20 3.93 12.73
N MET A 54 -0.85 3.54 12.00
CA MET A 54 -2.14 3.15 12.60
C MET A 54 -2.12 1.74 13.19
N GLY A 55 -1.11 0.91 12.88
CA GLY A 55 -1.03 -0.47 13.37
C GLY A 55 -2.12 -1.39 12.84
N ILE A 56 -2.80 -1.01 11.75
CA ILE A 56 -3.84 -1.83 11.11
C ILE A 56 -3.16 -2.71 10.05
N GLU A 57 -2.96 -3.98 10.38
CA GLU A 57 -2.35 -4.97 9.48
C GLU A 57 -3.42 -5.77 8.74
N LEU A 58 -3.31 -5.81 7.40
CA LEU A 58 -4.11 -6.73 6.58
C LEU A 58 -3.60 -8.18 6.67
N GLY A 59 -2.29 -8.35 6.90
CA GLY A 59 -1.50 -9.58 6.73
C GLY A 59 -2.19 -10.86 7.19
N LEU A 60 -2.79 -11.58 6.25
CA LEU A 60 -3.35 -12.90 6.48
C LEU A 60 -2.26 -13.96 6.39
N ALA A 61 -2.32 -14.94 7.29
CA ALA A 61 -1.44 -16.10 7.22
C ALA A 61 -1.66 -16.88 5.91
N GLU A 62 -0.58 -17.35 5.30
CA GLU A 62 -0.62 -18.08 4.02
C GLU A 62 -1.55 -19.29 4.06
N LYS A 63 -1.56 -20.04 5.17
CA LYS A 63 -2.48 -21.16 5.40
C LYS A 63 -3.95 -20.75 5.36
N MET A 64 -4.28 -19.56 5.88
CA MET A 64 -5.65 -19.04 5.81
C MET A 64 -6.03 -18.73 4.36
N VAL A 65 -5.12 -18.13 3.60
CA VAL A 65 -5.38 -17.81 2.18
C VAL A 65 -5.59 -19.09 1.37
N LEU A 66 -4.79 -20.14 1.58
CA LEU A 66 -5.03 -21.44 0.95
C LEU A 66 -6.43 -21.98 1.27
N ARG A 67 -6.88 -21.87 2.53
CA ARG A 67 -8.25 -22.23 2.95
C ARG A 67 -9.31 -21.40 2.23
N VAL A 68 -9.09 -20.10 2.11
CA VAL A 68 -9.98 -19.20 1.36
C VAL A 68 -10.10 -19.61 -0.10
N LEU A 69 -8.99 -19.95 -0.75
CA LEU A 69 -8.99 -20.36 -2.16
C LEU A 69 -9.77 -21.66 -2.36
N MET A 70 -9.60 -22.65 -1.48
CA MET A 70 -10.41 -23.87 -1.50
C MET A 70 -11.90 -23.57 -1.37
N HIS A 71 -12.28 -22.71 -0.42
CA HIS A 71 -13.68 -22.34 -0.19
C HIS A 71 -14.27 -21.53 -1.36
N ALA A 72 -13.53 -20.57 -1.91
CA ALA A 72 -14.00 -19.70 -2.99
C ALA A 72 -14.11 -20.41 -4.36
N THR A 73 -13.31 -21.47 -4.58
CA THR A 73 -13.22 -22.14 -5.90
C THR A 73 -13.85 -23.52 -5.93
N GLY A 74 -14.05 -24.14 -4.75
CA GLY A 74 -14.46 -25.54 -4.60
C GLY A 74 -13.39 -26.54 -5.04
N LEU A 75 -12.14 -26.12 -5.18
CA LEU A 75 -11.03 -27.01 -5.53
C LEU A 75 -10.56 -27.82 -4.32
N ASP A 76 -10.09 -29.05 -4.60
CA ASP A 76 -9.60 -29.95 -3.57
C ASP A 76 -8.25 -29.47 -3.02
N GLU A 77 -8.01 -29.75 -1.74
CA GLU A 77 -6.81 -29.32 -1.01
C GLU A 77 -5.51 -29.77 -1.68
N SER A 78 -5.48 -31.02 -2.18
CA SER A 78 -4.30 -31.57 -2.86
C SER A 78 -3.91 -30.76 -4.10
N LYS A 79 -4.89 -30.24 -4.84
CA LYS A 79 -4.68 -29.42 -6.04
C LYS A 79 -4.13 -28.04 -5.69
N VAL A 80 -4.75 -27.36 -4.73
CA VAL A 80 -4.32 -26.02 -4.29
C VAL A 80 -2.92 -26.07 -3.67
N ASN A 81 -2.64 -27.07 -2.83
CA ASN A 81 -1.31 -27.26 -2.23
C ASN A 81 -0.24 -27.59 -3.27
N ARG A 82 -0.59 -28.29 -4.36
CA ARG A 82 0.34 -28.53 -5.47
C ARG A 82 0.69 -27.23 -6.20
N MET A 83 -0.33 -26.43 -6.56
CA MET A 83 -0.13 -25.11 -7.16
C MET A 83 0.79 -24.24 -6.28
N TRP A 84 0.58 -24.24 -4.97
CA TRP A 84 1.42 -23.49 -4.04
C TRP A 84 2.87 -23.95 -4.02
N LYS A 85 3.12 -25.27 -3.98
CA LYS A 85 4.47 -25.84 -4.06
C LYS A 85 5.18 -25.49 -5.37
N ASP A 86 4.44 -25.49 -6.48
CA ASP A 86 5.03 -25.27 -7.81
C ASP A 86 5.34 -23.78 -8.06
N GLN A 87 4.53 -22.86 -7.53
CA GLN A 87 4.61 -21.44 -7.85
C GLN A 87 5.29 -20.56 -6.79
N GLY A 88 5.11 -20.87 -5.50
CA GLY A 88 5.66 -20.04 -4.41
C GLY A 88 5.14 -18.60 -4.35
N ASP A 89 4.09 -18.26 -5.10
CA ASP A 89 3.38 -16.97 -5.05
C ASP A 89 1.86 -17.21 -4.95
N LEU A 90 1.25 -16.85 -3.82
CA LEU A 90 -0.18 -17.09 -3.57
C LEU A 90 -1.08 -16.27 -4.52
N GLY A 91 -0.58 -15.16 -5.08
CA GLY A 91 -1.28 -14.43 -6.11
C GLY A 91 -1.40 -15.24 -7.39
N LEU A 92 -0.33 -15.89 -7.84
CA LEU A 92 -0.38 -16.77 -9.02
C LEU A 92 -1.28 -17.99 -8.74
N VAL A 93 -1.21 -18.55 -7.53
CA VAL A 93 -2.10 -19.66 -7.13
C VAL A 93 -3.55 -19.21 -7.16
N ALA A 94 -3.85 -17.98 -6.73
CA ALA A 94 -5.19 -17.42 -6.78
C ALA A 94 -5.69 -17.21 -8.21
N GLU A 95 -4.83 -16.72 -9.11
CA GLU A 95 -5.15 -16.57 -10.53
C GLU A 95 -5.58 -17.92 -11.14
N ASP A 96 -4.75 -18.95 -10.95
CA ASP A 96 -5.01 -20.29 -11.48
C ASP A 96 -6.20 -20.98 -10.82
N ALA A 97 -6.34 -20.85 -9.50
CA ALA A 97 -7.45 -21.43 -8.77
C ALA A 97 -8.79 -20.83 -9.19
N ILE A 98 -8.87 -19.50 -9.35
CA ILE A 98 -10.07 -18.80 -9.80
C ILE A 98 -10.37 -19.11 -11.28
N SER A 99 -9.35 -19.25 -12.12
CA SER A 99 -9.51 -19.71 -13.50
C SER A 99 -10.11 -21.13 -13.56
N GLY A 100 -9.68 -22.02 -12.67
CA GLY A 100 -10.12 -23.41 -12.58
C GLY A 100 -11.35 -23.67 -11.70
N ARG A 101 -12.09 -22.64 -11.27
CA ARG A 101 -13.23 -22.79 -10.34
C ARG A 101 -14.34 -23.67 -10.92
N ARG A 102 -14.97 -24.49 -10.07
CA ARG A 102 -16.02 -25.44 -10.50
C ARG A 102 -17.33 -24.76 -10.92
N GLN A 103 -17.65 -23.61 -10.32
CA GLN A 103 -18.87 -22.86 -10.60
C GLN A 103 -18.53 -21.43 -11.00
N LYS A 104 -19.15 -20.96 -12.09
CA LYS A 104 -19.12 -19.54 -12.45
C LYS A 104 -20.21 -18.80 -11.67
N PRO A 105 -19.97 -17.58 -11.20
CA PRO A 105 -21.00 -16.77 -10.57
C PRO A 105 -22.17 -16.56 -11.54
N LEU A 106 -23.39 -16.78 -11.06
CA LEU A 106 -24.62 -16.67 -11.87
C LEU A 106 -24.79 -15.26 -12.46
N GLU A 107 -24.48 -14.23 -11.67
CA GLU A 107 -24.35 -12.84 -12.08
C GLU A 107 -23.16 -12.24 -11.32
N SER A 108 -22.22 -11.60 -12.02
CA SER A 108 -21.12 -10.91 -11.37
C SER A 108 -21.11 -9.44 -11.80
N THR A 109 -21.47 -8.55 -10.88
CA THR A 109 -21.12 -7.13 -11.03
C THR A 109 -19.59 -7.03 -10.99
N PRO A 110 -18.94 -6.39 -11.98
CA PRO A 110 -17.49 -6.21 -11.97
C PRO A 110 -17.03 -5.52 -10.68
N LEU A 111 -15.88 -5.95 -10.15
CA LEU A 111 -15.31 -5.35 -8.95
C LEU A 111 -14.93 -3.89 -9.19
N THR A 112 -15.24 -3.04 -8.21
CA THR A 112 -14.81 -1.64 -8.19
C THR A 112 -13.68 -1.45 -7.20
N VAL A 113 -12.85 -0.42 -7.41
CA VAL A 113 -11.79 -0.03 -6.47
C VAL A 113 -12.35 0.20 -5.07
N ALA A 114 -13.46 0.93 -4.96
CA ALA A 114 -14.16 1.16 -3.71
C ALA A 114 -14.54 -0.15 -3.01
N LYS A 115 -15.19 -1.08 -3.72
CA LYS A 115 -15.62 -2.36 -3.13
C LYS A 115 -14.43 -3.21 -2.67
N VAL A 116 -13.35 -3.25 -3.45
CA VAL A 116 -12.12 -3.96 -3.05
C VAL A 116 -11.53 -3.32 -1.79
N TYR A 117 -11.34 -2.01 -1.77
CA TYR A 117 -10.79 -1.30 -0.62
C TYR A 117 -11.64 -1.50 0.64
N GLU A 118 -12.97 -1.35 0.54
CA GLU A 118 -13.91 -1.53 1.66
C GLU A 118 -13.88 -2.96 2.21
N ASN A 119 -13.84 -3.98 1.34
CA ASN A 119 -13.73 -5.37 1.78
C ASN A 119 -12.39 -5.64 2.47
N LEU A 120 -11.29 -5.11 1.93
CA LEU A 120 -9.97 -5.26 2.56
C LEU A 120 -9.88 -4.52 3.90
N ASP A 121 -10.48 -3.33 4.01
CA ASP A 121 -10.57 -2.60 5.29
C ASP A 121 -11.39 -3.39 6.32
N ALA A 122 -12.53 -3.94 5.93
CA ALA A 122 -13.33 -4.80 6.80
C ALA A 122 -12.52 -6.00 7.31
N ILE A 123 -11.80 -6.69 6.43
CA ILE A 123 -10.91 -7.82 6.79
C ILE A 123 -9.80 -7.38 7.75
N ALA A 124 -9.20 -6.21 7.54
CA ALA A 124 -8.14 -5.69 8.40
C ALA A 124 -8.63 -5.33 9.81
N ARG A 125 -9.89 -4.87 9.93
CA ARG A 125 -10.51 -4.51 11.21
C ARG A 125 -11.05 -5.70 12.00
N GLU A 126 -11.24 -6.85 11.35
CA GLU A 126 -11.72 -8.06 12.01
C GLU A 126 -10.75 -8.54 13.11
N SER A 127 -11.26 -8.65 14.33
CA SER A 127 -10.52 -9.03 15.53
C SER A 127 -11.40 -9.81 16.53
N GLY A 128 -10.78 -10.37 17.56
CA GLY A 128 -11.47 -11.15 18.59
C GLY A 128 -11.86 -12.57 18.15
N GLU A 129 -12.70 -13.21 18.97
CA GLU A 129 -13.16 -14.58 18.75
C GLU A 129 -13.94 -14.72 17.43
N GLY A 130 -13.67 -15.81 16.69
CA GLY A 130 -14.29 -16.07 15.39
C GLY A 130 -13.81 -15.18 14.24
N SER A 131 -12.89 -14.23 14.48
CA SER A 131 -12.38 -13.32 13.44
C SER A 131 -11.75 -14.05 12.27
N GLN A 132 -11.04 -15.15 12.52
CA GLN A 132 -10.43 -15.98 11.48
C GLN A 132 -11.46 -16.50 10.47
N GLU A 133 -12.65 -16.91 10.94
CA GLU A 133 -13.71 -17.44 10.08
C GLU A 133 -14.41 -16.32 9.31
N ARG A 134 -14.62 -15.17 9.95
CA ARG A 134 -15.17 -13.98 9.28
C ARG A 134 -14.23 -13.46 8.20
N LYS A 135 -12.91 -13.40 8.46
CA LYS A 135 -11.89 -13.05 7.45
C LYS A 135 -11.90 -14.02 6.27
N VAL A 136 -12.04 -15.32 6.52
CA VAL A 136 -12.16 -16.32 5.44
C VAL A 136 -13.39 -16.03 4.58
N ARG A 137 -14.55 -15.85 5.20
CA ARG A 137 -15.80 -15.58 4.49
C ARG A 137 -15.71 -14.32 3.63
N LEU A 138 -15.31 -13.19 4.22
CA LEU A 138 -15.17 -11.92 3.53
C LEU A 138 -14.22 -12.01 2.32
N LEU A 139 -13.06 -12.66 2.48
CA LEU A 139 -12.12 -12.81 1.37
C LEU A 139 -12.64 -13.80 0.32
N SER A 140 -13.30 -14.89 0.73
CA SER A 140 -13.92 -15.83 -0.21
C SER A 140 -15.02 -15.16 -1.04
N ASP A 141 -15.86 -14.34 -0.43
CA ASP A 141 -16.93 -13.61 -1.11
C ASP A 141 -16.36 -12.61 -2.12
N LEU A 142 -15.31 -11.87 -1.73
CA LEU A 142 -14.60 -10.97 -2.63
C LEU A 142 -14.00 -11.72 -3.83
N LEU A 143 -13.26 -12.80 -3.59
CA LEU A 143 -12.61 -13.59 -4.62
C LEU A 143 -13.61 -14.34 -5.52
N GLY A 144 -14.77 -14.74 -4.99
CA GLY A 144 -15.83 -15.40 -5.77
C GLY A 144 -16.33 -14.53 -6.94
N THR A 145 -16.23 -13.21 -6.82
CA THR A 145 -16.62 -12.24 -7.87
C THR A 145 -15.44 -11.66 -8.66
N ALA A 146 -14.20 -11.97 -8.27
CA ALA A 146 -13.00 -11.49 -8.94
C ALA A 146 -12.73 -12.25 -10.26
N THR A 147 -12.16 -11.56 -11.23
CA THR A 147 -11.46 -12.20 -12.35
C THR A 147 -10.15 -12.84 -11.87
N PRO A 148 -9.56 -13.80 -12.61
CA PRO A 148 -8.28 -14.40 -12.25
C PRO A 148 -7.18 -13.38 -11.96
N ARG A 149 -7.05 -12.36 -12.81
CA ARG A 149 -6.06 -11.30 -12.64
C ARG A 149 -6.33 -10.41 -11.43
N GLU A 150 -7.59 -10.09 -11.15
CA GLU A 150 -7.94 -9.35 -9.93
C GLU A 150 -7.62 -10.16 -8.67
N ALA A 151 -7.91 -11.46 -8.68
CA ALA A 151 -7.60 -12.36 -7.58
C ALA A 151 -6.11 -12.41 -7.26
N LYS A 152 -5.25 -12.41 -8.28
CA LYS A 152 -3.79 -12.34 -8.11
C LYS A 152 -3.36 -11.18 -7.23
N TYR A 153 -3.82 -9.96 -7.55
CA TYR A 153 -3.41 -8.78 -6.82
C TYR A 153 -4.11 -8.65 -5.47
N ILE A 154 -5.38 -9.02 -5.36
CA ILE A 154 -6.08 -9.06 -4.07
C ILE A 154 -5.33 -9.99 -3.10
N VAL A 155 -4.92 -11.19 -3.56
CA VAL A 155 -4.20 -12.14 -2.72
C VAL A 155 -2.80 -11.64 -2.35
N ARG A 156 -2.08 -11.00 -3.27
CA ARG A 156 -0.79 -10.37 -2.95
C ARG A 156 -0.92 -9.24 -1.93
N MET A 157 -2.00 -8.45 -1.99
CA MET A 157 -2.28 -7.42 -0.98
C MET A 157 -2.53 -8.04 0.40
N VAL A 158 -3.40 -9.05 0.50
CA VAL A 158 -3.75 -9.63 1.82
C VAL A 158 -2.59 -10.37 2.48
N VAL A 159 -1.67 -10.94 1.71
CA VAL A 159 -0.45 -11.57 2.25
C VAL A 159 0.66 -10.54 2.52
N GLY A 160 0.48 -9.28 2.13
CA GLY A 160 1.49 -8.22 2.28
C GLY A 160 2.69 -8.36 1.34
N LYS A 161 2.52 -9.06 0.21
CA LYS A 161 3.59 -9.37 -0.76
C LYS A 161 3.28 -8.77 -2.14
N MET A 162 3.02 -7.47 -2.18
CA MET A 162 2.83 -6.75 -3.43
C MET A 162 4.15 -6.64 -4.20
N ARG A 163 4.27 -7.40 -5.28
CA ARG A 163 5.48 -7.51 -6.11
C ARG A 163 5.54 -6.45 -7.23
N LEU A 164 5.17 -5.21 -6.94
CA LEU A 164 5.17 -4.14 -7.94
C LEU A 164 6.49 -3.37 -8.02
N GLY A 165 7.38 -3.49 -7.01
CA GLY A 165 8.61 -2.70 -6.97
C GLY A 165 8.39 -1.19 -6.80
N VAL A 166 7.17 -0.78 -6.44
CA VAL A 166 6.79 0.63 -6.25
C VAL A 166 7.10 1.05 -4.82
N ALA A 167 8.05 1.97 -4.68
CA ALA A 167 8.36 2.62 -3.41
C ALA A 167 7.52 3.89 -3.22
N ASP A 168 7.35 4.33 -1.97
CA ASP A 168 6.58 5.53 -1.63
C ASP A 168 7.04 6.77 -2.42
N MET A 169 8.36 6.97 -2.58
CA MET A 169 8.89 8.11 -3.35
C MET A 169 8.56 8.03 -4.84
N THR A 170 8.38 6.83 -5.40
CA THR A 170 7.91 6.67 -6.78
C THR A 170 6.45 7.13 -6.92
N ILE A 171 5.62 6.92 -5.88
CA ILE A 171 4.24 7.42 -5.84
C ILE A 171 4.22 8.94 -5.64
N VAL A 172 5.10 9.50 -4.79
CA VAL A 172 5.30 10.95 -4.66
C VAL A 172 5.65 11.56 -6.02
N ASP A 173 6.62 10.98 -6.73
CA ASP A 173 7.02 11.41 -8.07
C ASP A 173 5.82 11.37 -9.03
N ALA A 174 5.05 10.28 -9.04
CA ALA A 174 3.90 10.10 -9.92
C ALA A 174 2.75 11.08 -9.60
N LEU A 175 2.44 11.33 -8.32
CA LEU A 175 1.43 12.31 -7.89
C LEU A 175 1.83 13.73 -8.30
N ALA A 176 3.09 14.11 -8.09
CA ALA A 176 3.62 15.40 -8.49
C ALA A 176 3.59 15.59 -10.01
N LEU A 177 4.02 14.60 -10.79
CA LEU A 177 4.02 14.71 -12.25
C LEU A 177 2.63 14.61 -12.89
N THR A 178 1.64 14.07 -12.16
CA THR A 178 0.27 13.91 -12.66
C THR A 178 -0.60 15.12 -12.37
N PHE A 179 -0.56 15.62 -11.13
CA PHE A 179 -1.46 16.66 -10.64
C PHE A 179 -0.75 17.99 -10.40
N ALA A 180 0.55 18.04 -10.64
CA ALA A 180 1.40 19.20 -10.38
C ALA A 180 2.44 19.43 -11.49
N THR A 181 3.30 20.42 -11.26
CA THR A 181 4.49 20.62 -12.09
C THR A 181 5.70 19.96 -11.45
N LYS A 182 6.79 19.78 -12.22
CA LYS A 182 8.07 19.29 -11.67
C LYS A 182 8.58 20.16 -10.51
N ALA A 183 8.27 21.46 -10.50
CA ALA A 183 8.64 22.39 -9.43
C ALA A 183 7.82 22.19 -8.14
N ASP A 184 6.65 21.54 -8.21
CA ASP A 184 5.78 21.26 -7.07
C ASP A 184 6.08 19.94 -6.37
N ARG A 185 7.04 19.15 -6.88
CA ARG A 185 7.43 17.86 -6.29
C ARG A 185 7.74 17.97 -4.81
N ASP A 186 8.49 19.02 -4.42
CA ASP A 186 8.88 19.26 -3.03
C ASP A 186 7.69 19.54 -2.12
N ARG A 187 6.58 20.06 -2.67
CA ARG A 187 5.33 20.30 -1.91
C ARG A 187 4.61 19.00 -1.61
N VAL A 188 4.54 18.08 -2.59
CA VAL A 188 3.98 16.73 -2.41
C VAL A 188 4.84 15.92 -1.44
N GLU A 189 6.16 15.97 -1.61
CA GLU A 189 7.10 15.32 -0.70
C GLU A 189 7.01 15.88 0.72
N ARG A 190 6.95 17.21 0.89
CA ARG A 190 6.73 17.83 2.20
C ARG A 190 5.44 17.34 2.84
N ALA A 191 4.35 17.31 2.10
CA ALA A 191 3.06 16.85 2.61
C ALA A 191 3.15 15.41 3.11
N TYR A 192 3.74 14.50 2.32
CA TYR A 192 3.99 13.12 2.73
C TYR A 192 4.94 13.03 3.92
N ASN A 193 6.02 13.79 3.96
CA ASN A 193 6.98 13.79 5.07
C ASN A 193 6.35 14.24 6.40
N VAL A 194 5.33 15.11 6.34
CA VAL A 194 4.62 15.62 7.52
C VAL A 194 3.44 14.72 7.92
N SER A 195 2.74 14.09 6.97
CA SER A 195 1.61 13.21 7.28
C SER A 195 1.99 11.75 7.49
N SER A 196 3.11 11.32 6.90
CA SER A 196 3.49 9.92 6.68
C SER A 196 2.38 9.07 6.03
N ASP A 197 1.53 9.72 5.22
CA ASP A 197 0.32 9.13 4.66
C ASP A 197 0.10 9.62 3.21
N LEU A 198 0.41 8.75 2.25
CA LEU A 198 0.21 9.04 0.83
C LEU A 198 -1.26 9.04 0.41
N GLY A 199 -2.12 8.28 1.09
CA GLY A 199 -3.56 8.33 0.83
C GLY A 199 -4.17 9.66 1.28
N GLU A 200 -3.71 10.23 2.40
CA GLU A 200 -4.08 11.60 2.78
C GLU A 200 -3.59 12.64 1.75
N VAL A 201 -2.34 12.54 1.28
CA VAL A 201 -1.81 13.41 0.24
C VAL A 201 -2.66 13.34 -1.03
N ALA A 202 -2.98 12.13 -1.49
CA ALA A 202 -3.84 11.89 -2.64
C ALA A 202 -5.25 12.47 -2.46
N ARG A 203 -5.88 12.23 -1.31
CA ARG A 203 -7.20 12.77 -0.96
C ARG A 203 -7.22 14.29 -0.92
N VAL A 204 -6.17 14.93 -0.40
CA VAL A 204 -6.07 16.39 -0.37
C VAL A 204 -5.89 16.96 -1.77
N ILE A 205 -5.04 16.34 -2.61
CA ILE A 205 -4.91 16.72 -4.02
C ILE A 205 -6.26 16.60 -4.73
N SER A 206 -7.01 15.51 -4.51
CA SER A 206 -8.26 15.26 -5.22
C SER A 206 -9.41 16.20 -4.80
N THR A 207 -9.42 16.66 -3.55
CA THR A 207 -10.51 17.50 -3.01
C THR A 207 -10.20 18.99 -2.99
N LYS A 208 -8.93 19.37 -2.80
CA LYS A 208 -8.49 20.77 -2.59
C LYS A 208 -7.41 21.22 -3.57
N GLY A 209 -6.95 20.34 -4.46
CA GLY A 209 -5.82 20.60 -5.35
C GLY A 209 -4.50 20.79 -4.59
N LEU A 210 -3.47 21.22 -5.31
CA LEU A 210 -2.11 21.34 -4.75
C LEU A 210 -2.00 22.35 -3.61
N LYS A 211 -2.76 23.44 -3.65
CA LYS A 211 -2.77 24.44 -2.56
C LYS A 211 -3.25 23.82 -1.25
N GLY A 212 -4.11 22.81 -1.30
CA GLY A 212 -4.56 22.08 -0.11
C GLY A 212 -3.42 21.34 0.60
N LEU A 213 -2.33 20.98 -0.09
CA LEU A 213 -1.17 20.34 0.54
C LEU A 213 -0.51 21.26 1.57
N ASP A 214 -0.63 22.58 1.38
CA ASP A 214 -0.17 23.57 2.32
C ASP A 214 -1.03 23.61 3.60
N GLU A 215 -2.11 22.83 3.71
CA GLU A 215 -2.85 22.65 4.96
C GLU A 215 -2.40 21.41 5.74
N ILE A 216 -1.63 20.52 5.11
CA ILE A 216 -1.05 19.36 5.81
C ILE A 216 0.06 19.87 6.74
N ARG A 217 -0.18 19.65 8.03
CA ARG A 217 0.63 20.12 9.16
C ARG A 217 0.83 18.99 10.15
N LEU A 218 1.81 19.19 11.03
CA LEU A 218 2.06 18.31 12.17
C LEU A 218 0.78 18.13 12.97
N LYS A 219 0.42 16.87 13.24
CA LYS A 219 -0.71 16.50 14.09
C LYS A 219 -0.18 15.55 15.16
N LEU A 220 -0.58 15.80 16.41
CA LEU A 220 -0.21 14.90 17.50
C LEU A 220 -0.75 13.49 17.21
N PHE A 221 0.01 12.45 17.54
CA PHE A 221 -0.30 11.04 17.23
C PHE A 221 -0.32 10.68 15.73
N ARG A 222 0.26 11.54 14.88
CA ARG A 222 0.61 11.21 13.49
C ARG A 222 2.09 11.47 13.28
N PRO A 223 2.91 10.42 13.12
CA PRO A 223 4.34 10.60 13.04
C PRO A 223 4.76 11.27 11.74
N ILE A 224 5.89 11.96 11.79
CA ILE A 224 6.60 12.48 10.63
C ILE A 224 7.68 11.52 10.16
N ARG A 225 7.99 11.58 8.87
CA ARG A 225 9.15 10.90 8.29
C ARG A 225 10.42 11.46 8.93
N ALA A 226 11.24 10.55 9.43
CA ALA A 226 12.44 10.88 10.15
C ALA A 226 13.49 11.52 9.22
N MET A 227 13.96 12.73 9.54
CA MET A 227 15.08 13.37 8.84
C MET A 227 16.30 12.45 8.84
N LEU A 228 16.93 12.29 7.67
CA LEU A 228 18.10 11.45 7.45
C LEU A 228 19.40 12.25 7.54
N ALA A 229 20.52 11.58 7.77
CA ALA A 229 21.84 12.17 7.76
C ALA A 229 22.65 11.64 6.57
N GLU A 230 23.35 12.54 5.89
CA GLU A 230 24.43 12.17 4.98
C GLU A 230 25.68 11.79 5.78
N ARG A 231 26.55 10.97 5.20
CA ARG A 231 27.83 10.57 5.79
C ARG A 231 28.97 11.26 5.04
N LEU A 232 29.86 11.89 5.80
CA LEU A 232 31.17 12.36 5.34
C LEU A 232 32.26 11.59 6.10
N GLU A 233 33.48 11.58 5.57
CA GLU A 233 34.56 10.75 6.12
C GLU A 233 35.26 11.43 7.30
N THR A 234 35.36 12.77 7.28
CA THR A 234 36.15 13.53 8.24
C THR A 234 35.39 14.73 8.83
N LEU A 235 35.84 15.22 9.99
CA LEU A 235 35.27 16.41 10.61
C LEU A 235 35.59 17.67 9.80
N GLU A 236 36.76 17.71 9.17
CA GLU A 236 37.22 18.80 8.32
C GLU A 236 36.29 19.01 7.12
N GLU A 237 35.85 17.94 6.46
CA GLU A 237 34.86 18.00 5.39
C GLU A 237 33.52 18.54 5.89
N ILE A 238 33.07 18.07 7.06
CA ILE A 238 31.82 18.54 7.69
C ILE A 238 31.90 20.04 7.96
N PHE A 239 32.97 20.53 8.57
CA PHE A 239 33.12 21.95 8.88
C PHE A 239 33.40 22.81 7.65
N THR A 240 34.01 22.26 6.61
CA THR A 240 34.14 22.94 5.31
C THR A 240 32.75 23.21 4.70
N ARG A 241 31.82 22.25 4.81
CA ARG A 241 30.46 22.36 4.27
C ARG A 241 29.52 23.16 5.16
N MET A 242 29.49 22.88 6.46
CA MET A 242 28.52 23.47 7.40
C MET A 242 28.99 24.80 7.99
N ARG A 243 30.30 25.07 8.01
CA ARG A 243 31.00 26.18 8.70
C ARG A 243 30.86 26.15 10.22
N LYS A 244 29.65 25.92 10.74
CA LYS A 244 29.32 25.73 12.15
C LYS A 244 28.36 24.55 12.28
N ALA A 245 28.56 23.71 13.30
CA ALA A 245 27.73 22.54 13.54
C ALA A 245 27.51 22.33 15.05
N ALA A 246 26.33 21.81 15.40
CA ALA A 246 26.11 21.17 16.69
C ALA A 246 26.55 19.70 16.59
N LEU A 247 27.30 19.22 17.58
CA LEU A 247 27.77 17.84 17.64
C LEU A 247 27.05 17.12 18.76
N GLU A 248 26.46 15.98 18.42
CA GLU A 248 25.75 15.11 19.36
C GLU A 248 26.35 13.71 19.28
N TYR A 249 26.27 12.96 20.38
CA TYR A 249 26.70 11.57 20.38
C TYR A 249 25.77 10.74 19.50
N LYS A 250 26.33 9.94 18.58
CA LYS A 250 25.55 9.00 17.79
C LYS A 250 25.35 7.70 18.59
N TYR A 251 24.21 7.60 19.26
CA TYR A 251 23.82 6.41 19.98
C TYR A 251 23.64 5.20 19.04
N ASP A 252 23.98 4.02 19.56
CA ASP A 252 23.68 2.72 18.93
C ASP A 252 22.43 2.14 19.59
N GLY A 253 21.30 2.25 18.92
CA GLY A 253 20.01 1.87 19.47
C GLY A 253 18.83 2.18 18.56
N LEU A 254 17.63 2.18 19.14
CA LEU A 254 16.39 2.44 18.40
C LEU A 254 16.11 3.94 18.32
N ARG A 255 15.95 4.45 17.10
CA ARG A 255 15.40 5.79 16.88
C ARG A 255 13.89 5.74 17.10
N VAL A 256 13.41 6.53 18.06
CA VAL A 256 11.99 6.61 18.42
C VAL A 256 11.49 8.04 18.24
N GLN A 257 10.26 8.18 17.74
CA GLN A 257 9.53 9.44 17.72
C GLN A 257 8.40 9.39 18.77
N ALA A 258 8.52 10.19 19.82
CA ALA A 258 7.55 10.23 20.91
C ALA A 258 6.52 11.33 20.69
N HIS A 259 5.24 10.96 20.64
CA HIS A 259 4.11 11.87 20.67
C HIS A 259 3.49 11.83 22.07
N VAL A 260 3.53 12.95 22.78
CA VAL A 260 3.15 13.03 24.20
C VAL A 260 2.05 14.06 24.38
N SER A 261 0.97 13.64 25.04
CA SER A 261 -0.08 14.51 25.59
C SER A 261 -0.22 14.28 27.09
N ARG A 262 -1.13 15.02 27.74
CA ARG A 262 -1.45 14.83 29.16
C ARG A 262 -2.03 13.44 29.49
N THR A 263 -2.67 12.77 28.52
CA THR A 263 -3.44 11.53 28.76
C THR A 263 -2.94 10.33 27.96
N LYS A 264 -2.01 10.53 27.02
CA LYS A 264 -1.59 9.51 26.07
C LYS A 264 -0.16 9.76 25.61
N ILE A 265 0.62 8.69 25.55
CA ILE A 265 1.96 8.64 24.96
C ILE A 265 1.92 7.58 23.85
N GLU A 266 2.42 7.94 22.67
CA GLU A 266 2.69 6.98 21.59
C GLU A 266 4.13 7.10 21.12
N LEU A 267 4.76 5.96 20.88
CA LEU A 267 6.13 5.86 20.44
C LEU A 267 6.14 5.20 19.07
N PHE A 268 6.66 5.90 18.07
CA PHE A 268 6.78 5.38 16.70
C PHE A 268 8.22 4.96 16.42
N SER A 269 8.37 3.83 15.73
CA SER A 269 9.67 3.27 15.39
C SER A 269 10.32 4.05 14.24
N ARG A 270 11.51 3.62 13.82
CA ARG A 270 12.19 4.15 12.63
C ARG A 270 11.36 4.01 11.35
N HIS A 271 10.60 2.93 11.24
CA HIS A 271 9.77 2.63 10.07
C HIS A 271 8.33 3.11 10.25
N LEU A 272 8.08 3.82 11.36
CA LEU A 272 6.78 4.27 11.87
C LEU A 272 5.96 3.06 12.33
#